data_AF-A0A816GLK7-F1
#
_entry.id   AF-A0A816GLK7-F1
#
_cell.length_a   1.000
_cell.length_b   1.000
_cell.length_c   1.000
_cell.angle_alpha   90.00
_cell.angle_beta   90.00
_cell.angle_gamma   90.00
#
_symmetry.space_group_name_H-M   'P 1'
#
loop_
_entity.id
_entity.type
_entity.pdbx_description
1 polymer ?
#
loop_
_entity_poly.entity_id
_entity_poly.type
_entity_poly.pdbx_seq_one_letter_code
_entity_poly.pdbx_strand_id
1 'polypeptide(L)'
;MNSFLDKCGLSRNVGQPRSKKELSIEQELAKLSSIPKDDYEFDCFWHEHVDTLPKLTSLARRYLSIPSSSVGSESAFSISSYILRKNRLNLSSKNLGISMFLKDKI
;
A
#
# COMPACT_ATOMS: atom_id res chain seq x y z
N MET A 1 -10.08 13.18 1.72
CA MET A 1 -9.99 11.79 1.23
C MET A 1 -9.88 11.68 -0.30
N ASN A 2 -9.56 12.76 -1.04
CA ASN A 2 -9.40 12.75 -2.51
C ASN A 2 -7.98 13.10 -3.00
N SER A 3 -7.05 13.47 -2.11
CA SER A 3 -5.71 13.94 -2.52
C SER A 3 -4.73 12.85 -2.95
N PHE A 4 -5.04 11.56 -2.70
CA PHE A 4 -4.17 10.45 -3.08
C PHE A 4 -4.36 10.03 -4.54
N LEU A 5 -5.56 10.24 -5.09
CA LEU A 5 -5.88 9.89 -6.48
C LEU A 5 -5.48 10.98 -7.49
N ASP A 6 -5.22 12.21 -7.03
CA ASP A 6 -4.79 13.32 -7.91
C ASP A 6 -3.29 13.32 -8.21
N LYS A 7 -2.48 12.54 -7.49
CA LYS A 7 -1.00 12.55 -7.64
C LYS A 7 -0.49 11.89 -8.93
N CYS A 8 -1.17 10.86 -9.42
CA CYS A 8 -0.67 10.10 -10.58
C CYS A 8 -1.14 10.65 -11.93
N GLY A 9 -1.90 11.76 -11.98
CA GLY A 9 -2.34 12.37 -13.25
C GLY A 9 -3.17 11.48 -14.17
N LEU A 10 -3.76 10.39 -13.65
CA LEU A 10 -4.42 9.35 -14.46
C LEU A 10 -5.92 9.63 -14.60
N SER A 11 -6.34 9.90 -15.84
CA SER A 11 -7.74 9.85 -16.26
C SER A 11 -8.39 8.52 -15.87
N ARG A 12 -9.48 8.60 -15.11
CA ARG A 12 -10.31 7.46 -14.68
C ARG A 12 -10.76 6.63 -15.90
N ASN A 13 -10.09 5.51 -16.16
CA ASN A 13 -10.71 4.39 -16.87
C ASN A 13 -11.00 3.29 -15.83
N VAL A 14 -12.18 3.42 -15.21
CA VAL A 14 -12.74 2.39 -14.34
C VAL A 14 -12.98 1.14 -15.18
N GLY A 15 -12.21 0.10 -14.85
CA GLY A 15 -12.35 -1.31 -15.16
C GLY A 15 -13.41 -1.70 -16.21
N GLN A 16 -12.93 -1.97 -17.41
CA GLN A 16 -13.65 -2.83 -18.36
C GLN A 16 -13.11 -4.26 -18.18
N PRO A 17 -13.98 -5.29 -18.02
CA PRO A 17 -13.55 -6.68 -17.89
C PRO A 17 -13.00 -7.16 -19.23
N ARG A 18 -11.71 -6.93 -19.47
CA ARG A 18 -11.03 -7.34 -20.70
C ARG A 18 -10.44 -8.73 -20.49
N SER A 19 -10.83 -9.67 -21.36
CA SER A 19 -10.32 -11.04 -21.47
C SER A 19 -8.80 -11.06 -21.29
N LYS A 20 -8.34 -11.45 -20.09
CA LYS A 20 -6.91 -11.44 -19.76
C LYS A 20 -6.28 -12.64 -20.44
N LYS A 21 -5.58 -12.38 -21.55
CA LYS A 21 -4.61 -13.33 -22.10
C LYS A 21 -3.58 -13.59 -21.00
N GLU A 22 -3.55 -14.80 -20.44
CA GLU A 22 -2.56 -15.16 -19.42
C GLU A 22 -1.17 -15.11 -20.03
N LEU A 23 -0.44 -14.03 -19.75
CA LEU A 23 0.96 -13.90 -20.14
C LEU A 23 1.82 -14.78 -19.20
N SER A 24 2.85 -15.40 -19.77
CA SER A 24 3.87 -16.07 -18.96
C SER A 24 4.67 -15.03 -18.16
N ILE A 25 5.21 -15.41 -17.00
CA ILE A 25 6.01 -14.53 -16.15
C ILE A 25 7.20 -13.95 -16.93
N GLU A 26 7.86 -14.77 -17.75
CA GLU A 26 8.98 -14.35 -18.58
C GLU A 26 8.61 -13.24 -19.58
N GLN A 27 7.38 -13.28 -20.10
CA GLN A 27 6.88 -12.26 -21.02
C GLN A 27 6.60 -10.94 -20.28
N GLU A 28 6.10 -11.00 -19.06
CA GLU A 28 5.95 -9.81 -18.22
C GLU A 28 7.30 -9.22 -17.83
N LEU A 29 8.30 -10.05 -17.52
CA LEU A 29 9.67 -9.61 -17.20
C LEU A 29 10.34 -8.94 -18.41
N ALA A 30 10.19 -9.52 -19.61
CA ALA A 30 10.69 -8.90 -20.83
C ALA A 30 10.06 -7.53 -21.06
N LYS A 31 8.73 -7.40 -20.88
CA LYS A 31 8.04 -6.11 -20.95
C LYS A 31 8.55 -5.13 -19.91
N LEU A 32 8.72 -5.55 -18.65
CA LEU A 32 9.27 -4.70 -17.60
C LEU A 32 10.66 -4.16 -17.97
N SER A 33 11.52 -5.00 -18.55
CA SER A 33 12.86 -4.58 -18.98
C SER A 33 12.86 -3.55 -20.12
N SER A 34 11.80 -3.50 -20.93
CA SER A 34 11.64 -2.53 -22.01
C SER A 34 11.03 -1.18 -21.57
N ILE A 35 10.48 -1.11 -20.36
CA ILE A 35 9.88 0.14 -19.85
C ILE A 35 11.02 1.08 -19.42
N PRO A 36 11.00 2.36 -19.85
CA PRO A 36 11.95 3.37 -19.38
C PRO A 36 11.92 3.48 -17.85
N LYS A 37 13.10 3.51 -17.23
CA LYS A 37 13.24 3.72 -15.79
C LYS A 37 13.29 5.21 -15.51
N ASP A 38 12.13 5.87 -15.57
CA ASP A 38 12.00 7.24 -15.08
C ASP A 38 11.75 7.25 -13.56
N ASP A 39 11.86 8.42 -12.94
CA ASP A 39 11.55 8.64 -11.51
C ASP A 39 10.04 8.59 -11.26
N TYR A 40 9.46 7.39 -11.32
CA TYR A 40 8.05 7.16 -11.01
C TYR A 40 7.84 6.93 -9.51
N GLU A 41 6.80 7.55 -8.95
CA GLU A 41 6.30 7.15 -7.62
C GLU A 41 5.79 5.69 -7.71
N PHE A 42 6.22 4.84 -6.78
CA PHE A 42 5.96 3.40 -6.79
C PHE A 42 4.50 3.05 -7.07
N ASP A 43 3.57 3.71 -6.36
CA ASP A 43 2.16 3.41 -6.48
C ASP A 43 1.58 3.78 -7.85
N CYS A 44 2.07 4.87 -8.46
CA CYS A 44 1.64 5.30 -9.78
C CYS A 44 2.09 4.32 -10.86
N PHE A 45 3.37 3.90 -10.83
CA PHE A 45 3.93 2.96 -11.80
C PHE A 45 3.14 1.65 -11.85
N TRP A 46 2.96 1.02 -10.69
CA TRP A 46 2.24 -0.26 -10.58
C TRP A 46 0.72 -0.12 -10.72
N HIS A 47 0.17 1.09 -10.68
CA HIS A 47 -1.25 1.30 -10.98
C HIS A 47 -1.48 1.36 -12.49
N GLU A 48 -0.64 2.10 -13.22
CA GLU A 48 -0.70 2.21 -14.67
C GLU A 48 -0.43 0.87 -15.37
N HIS A 49 0.46 0.04 -14.82
CA HIS A 49 0.87 -1.22 -15.41
C HIS A 49 0.08 -2.45 -14.92
N VAL A 50 -1.04 -2.25 -14.20
CA VAL A 50 -1.82 -3.38 -13.66
C VAL A 50 -2.43 -4.28 -14.74
N ASP A 51 -2.75 -3.70 -15.90
CA ASP A 51 -3.31 -4.41 -17.05
C ASP A 51 -2.23 -5.07 -17.91
N THR A 52 -1.02 -4.49 -17.96
CA THR A 52 0.09 -4.95 -18.81
C THR A 52 0.99 -5.98 -18.13
N LEU A 53 1.14 -5.86 -16.79
CA LEU A 53 1.99 -6.66 -15.92
C LEU A 53 1.19 -7.20 -14.70
N PRO A 54 0.11 -7.97 -14.91
CA PRO A 54 -0.80 -8.33 -13.82
C PRO A 54 -0.13 -9.20 -12.73
N LYS A 55 0.74 -10.16 -13.10
CA LYS A 55 1.39 -11.04 -12.12
C LYS A 55 2.48 -10.29 -11.36
N LEU A 56 3.31 -9.52 -12.07
CA LEU A 56 4.36 -8.71 -11.45
C LEU A 56 3.80 -7.60 -10.57
N THR A 57 2.68 -6.96 -10.96
CA THR A 57 2.02 -5.95 -10.13
C THR A 57 1.52 -6.55 -8.82
N SER A 58 0.89 -7.73 -8.88
CA SER A 58 0.44 -8.45 -7.69
C SER A 58 1.61 -8.80 -6.76
N LEU A 59 2.73 -9.27 -7.34
CA LEU A 59 3.95 -9.58 -6.61
C LEU A 59 4.57 -8.32 -5.97
N ALA A 60 4.74 -7.27 -6.75
CA ALA A 60 5.32 -6.00 -6.31
C ALA A 60 4.54 -5.40 -5.15
N ARG A 61 3.21 -5.33 -5.25
CA ARG A 61 2.36 -4.84 -4.15
C ARG A 61 2.45 -5.71 -2.90
N ARG A 62 2.68 -7.01 -3.05
CA ARG A 62 2.83 -7.90 -1.88
C ARG A 62 4.16 -7.70 -1.17
N TYR A 63 5.25 -7.59 -1.92
CA TYR A 63 6.60 -7.59 -1.34
C TYR A 63 7.11 -6.18 -1.02
N LEU A 64 6.82 -5.21 -1.87
CA LEU A 64 7.40 -3.86 -1.76
C LEU A 64 6.55 -2.94 -0.87
N SER A 65 5.31 -3.31 -0.56
CA SER A 65 4.50 -2.63 0.47
C SER A 65 4.84 -3.08 1.90
N ILE A 66 5.78 -4.02 2.06
CA ILE A 66 6.26 -4.43 3.39
C ILE A 66 7.15 -3.30 3.93
N PRO A 67 6.87 -2.77 5.14
CA PRO A 67 7.71 -1.74 5.72
C PRO A 67 9.11 -2.30 5.98
N SER A 68 10.14 -1.53 5.63
CA SER A 68 11.53 -1.92 5.86
C SER A 68 11.92 -1.93 7.35
N SER A 69 11.11 -1.37 8.25
CA SER A 69 11.42 -1.28 9.67
C SER A 69 10.18 -1.42 10.57
N SER A 70 10.41 -1.82 11.82
CA SER A 70 9.41 -1.88 12.89
C SER A 70 9.11 -0.53 13.54
N VAL A 71 9.80 0.55 13.15
CA VAL A 71 9.73 1.87 13.82
C VAL A 71 8.30 2.41 13.91
N GLY A 72 7.50 2.22 12.86
CA GLY A 72 6.08 2.62 12.88
C GLY A 72 5.29 1.89 13.98
N SER A 73 5.47 0.57 14.07
CA SER A 73 4.83 -0.27 15.08
C SER A 73 5.34 0.04 16.49
N GLU A 74 6.64 0.27 16.67
CA GLU A 74 7.26 0.64 17.94
C GLU A 74 6.75 2.00 18.45
N SER A 75 6.64 2.99 17.56
CA SER A 75 6.06 4.30 17.87
C SER A 75 4.60 4.17 18.32
N ALA A 76 3.80 3.39 17.60
CA ALA A 76 2.41 3.15 17.96
C ALA A 76 2.29 2.41 19.31
N PHE A 77 3.16 1.44 19.60
CA PHE A 77 3.20 0.73 20.88
C PHE A 77 3.67 1.62 22.04
N SER A 78 4.66 2.48 21.80
CA SER A 78 5.16 3.44 22.79
C SER A 78 4.06 4.41 23.22
N ILE A 79 3.32 4.96 22.25
CA ILE A 79 2.20 5.87 22.51
C ILE A 79 1.06 5.16 23.22
N SER A 80 0.72 3.94 22.80
CA SER A 80 -0.32 3.14 23.45
C SER A 80 0.05 2.81 24.90
N SER A 81 1.31 2.44 25.14
CA SER A 81 1.85 2.19 26.48
C SER A 81 1.85 3.45 27.34
N TYR A 82 2.15 4.60 26.75
CA TYR A 82 2.09 5.89 27.45
C TYR A 82 0.66 6.23 27.88
N ILE A 83 -0.32 6.06 27.00
CA ILE A 83 -1.74 6.26 27.30
C ILE A 83 -2.17 5.34 28.44
N LEU A 84 -1.82 4.05 28.35
CA LEU A 84 -2.14 3.06 29.39
C LEU A 84 -1.56 3.41 30.76
N ARG A 85 -0.35 3.98 30.83
CA ARG A 85 0.32 4.35 32.09
C ARG A 85 -0.18 5.67 32.68
N LYS A 86 -0.37 6.70 31.85
CA LYS A 86 -0.67 8.06 32.32
C LYS A 86 -2.13 8.30 32.64
N ASN A 87 -3.01 7.59 31.94
CA ASN A 87 -4.42 7.62 32.20
C ASN A 87 -4.73 6.43 33.12
N ARG A 88 -5.10 6.67 34.39
CA ARG A 88 -5.79 5.66 35.22
C ARG A 88 -7.20 5.34 34.71
N LEU A 89 -7.41 5.51 33.40
CA LEU A 89 -8.62 5.09 32.74
C LEU A 89 -8.63 3.56 32.82
N ASN A 90 -9.73 3.00 33.29
CA ASN A 90 -10.02 1.56 33.20
C ASN A 90 -10.25 1.18 31.72
N LEU A 91 -9.29 1.49 30.88
CA LEU A 91 -9.33 1.23 29.46
C LEU A 91 -8.98 -0.25 29.28
N SER A 92 -10.01 -1.05 28.99
CA SER A 92 -9.81 -2.44 28.57
C SER A 92 -8.81 -2.50 27.40
N SER A 93 -8.04 -3.59 27.32
CA SER A 93 -7.15 -3.88 26.19
C SER A 93 -7.85 -3.75 24.84
N LYS A 94 -9.13 -4.11 24.76
CA LYS A 94 -9.97 -3.95 23.57
C LYS A 94 -10.11 -2.48 23.16
N ASN A 95 -10.40 -1.60 24.11
CA ASN A 95 -10.59 -0.17 23.85
C ASN A 95 -9.27 0.52 23.51
N LEU A 96 -8.16 0.07 24.10
CA LEU A 96 -6.82 0.52 23.73
C LEU A 96 -6.48 0.16 22.28
N GLY A 97 -6.75 -1.08 21.87
CA GLY A 97 -6.54 -1.52 20.48
C GLY A 97 -7.36 -0.72 19.47
N ILE A 98 -8.64 -0.43 19.79
CA ILE A 98 -9.49 0.42 18.95
C ILE A 98 -8.90 1.83 18.86
N SER A 99 -8.45 2.41 19.97
CA SER A 99 -7.83 3.74 19.97
C SER A 99 -6.55 3.78 19.15
N MET A 100 -5.72 2.73 19.20
CA MET A 100 -4.50 2.61 18.40
C MET A 100 -4.82 2.53 16.90
N PHE A 101 -5.84 1.74 16.53
CA PHE A 101 -6.31 1.64 15.15
C PHE A 101 -6.87 2.96 14.61
N LEU A 102 -7.71 3.64 15.38
CA LEU A 102 -8.31 4.92 14.95
C LEU A 102 -7.25 6.00 14.74
N LYS A 103 -6.24 6.05 15.62
CA LYS A 103 -5.13 7.00 15.51
C LYS A 103 -4.30 6.81 14.22
N ASP A 104 -4.21 5.59 13.71
CA ASP A 104 -3.50 5.29 12.45
C ASP A 104 -4.30 5.72 11.20
N LYS A 105 -5.61 5.98 11.34
CA LYS A 105 -6.55 6.26 10.23
C LYS A 105 -7.07 7.69 10.16
N ILE A 106 -6.74 8.53 11.14
CA ILE A 106 -7.10 9.96 11.23
C ILE A 106 -5.91 10.79 10.76
#